data_AF-A0A0A9YU44-F1
#
_entry.id   AF-A0A0A9YU44-F1
#
_cell.length_a   1.000
_cell.length_b   1.000
_cell.length_c   1.000
_cell.angle_alpha   90.00
_cell.angle_beta   90.00
_cell.angle_gamma   90.00
#
_symmetry.space_group_name_H-M   'P 1'
#
loop_
_entity.id
_entity.type
_entity.pdbx_description
1 polymer ?
#
loop_
_entity_poly.entity_id
_entity_poly.type
_entity_poly.pdbx_seq_one_letter_code
_entity_poly.pdbx_strand_id
1 'polypeptide(L)'
;MEIPAEESKSEDILQCVAAHTHIKGLGLRPDGTALPCASGLVGQVKAREAAGVVVDLINSCKMIGKALLLAGASGTGKTAIALAIAQELGPKVPFCPMIGSEVYSSEVKKTEILMANFRRSIGIRIKEVKEVYEGEVSAIKPIESVDMVTTALQRNISHVIVTLQTTNDSKTLKLDSTIYDQIVKENVRVGDIIYIDSTSGTVKR
;
A
#
# COMPACT_ATOMS: atom_id res chain seq x y z
N MET A 1 21.94 6.95 -0.39
CA MET A 1 21.13 6.26 -1.40
C MET A 1 19.84 5.87 -0.69
N GLU A 2 18.87 6.78 -0.69
CA GLU A 2 17.58 6.55 -0.06
C GLU A 2 16.77 5.65 -0.99
N ILE A 3 16.37 4.49 -0.47
CA ILE A 3 15.52 3.54 -1.18
C ILE A 3 14.09 4.08 -1.03
N PRO A 4 13.35 4.33 -2.13
CA PRO A 4 11.97 4.77 -2.03
C PRO A 4 11.13 3.70 -1.31
N ALA A 5 10.19 4.14 -0.47
CA ALA A 5 9.19 3.26 0.11
C ALA A 5 8.26 2.77 -1.01
N GLU A 6 8.57 1.61 -1.57
CA GLU A 6 7.74 0.95 -2.56
C GLU A 6 6.48 0.41 -1.88
N GLU A 7 5.31 0.91 -2.30
CA GLU A 7 4.03 0.30 -1.94
C GLU A 7 4.05 -1.14 -2.46
N SER A 8 4.09 -2.12 -1.56
CA SER A 8 4.14 -3.54 -1.93
C SER A 8 2.80 -4.02 -2.49
N LYS A 9 2.45 -3.58 -3.70
CA LYS A 9 1.66 -4.44 -4.59
C LYS A 9 2.59 -5.55 -5.02
N SER A 10 2.48 -6.70 -4.34
CA SER A 10 3.25 -7.90 -4.64
C SER A 10 2.95 -8.37 -6.07
N GLU A 11 3.78 -7.97 -7.05
CA GLU A 11 3.59 -8.35 -8.46
C GLU A 11 4.07 -9.77 -8.81
N ASP A 12 4.79 -10.49 -7.94
CA ASP A 12 5.31 -11.82 -8.29
C ASP A 12 4.87 -12.94 -7.35
N ILE A 13 3.63 -13.45 -7.49
CA ILE A 13 3.20 -14.72 -6.89
C ILE A 13 2.17 -15.46 -7.77
N LEU A 14 2.42 -15.58 -9.08
CA LEU A 14 1.45 -16.20 -9.99
C LEU A 14 1.37 -17.74 -9.87
N GLN A 15 2.39 -18.43 -9.36
CA GLN A 15 2.50 -19.87 -9.62
C GLN A 15 1.75 -20.80 -8.63
N CYS A 16 1.58 -20.41 -7.35
CA CYS A 16 0.77 -21.19 -6.38
C CYS A 16 -0.58 -20.54 -6.02
N VAL A 17 -0.73 -19.23 -6.25
CA VAL A 17 -1.97 -18.49 -6.00
C VAL A 17 -3.03 -18.81 -7.06
N ALA A 18 -2.61 -19.08 -8.31
CA ALA A 18 -3.51 -19.36 -9.43
C ALA A 18 -4.55 -20.46 -9.13
N ALA A 19 -4.13 -21.57 -8.49
CA ALA A 19 -5.01 -22.70 -8.18
C ALA A 19 -6.04 -22.39 -7.08
N HIS A 20 -5.81 -21.37 -6.26
CA HIS A 20 -6.61 -21.05 -5.07
C HIS A 20 -7.28 -19.67 -5.13
N THR A 21 -7.31 -19.05 -6.32
CA THR A 21 -7.95 -17.73 -6.59
C THR A 21 -9.44 -17.68 -6.24
N HIS A 22 -10.12 -18.83 -6.20
CA HIS A 22 -11.52 -18.94 -5.85
C HIS A 22 -11.81 -18.74 -4.35
N ILE A 23 -10.78 -18.78 -3.50
CA ILE A 23 -10.90 -18.67 -2.04
C ILE A 23 -10.96 -17.19 -1.65
N LYS A 24 -12.06 -16.82 -0.99
CA LYS A 24 -12.34 -15.43 -0.56
C LYS A 24 -12.39 -15.27 0.96
N GLY A 25 -12.30 -16.36 1.72
CA GLY A 25 -12.36 -16.36 3.19
C GLY A 25 -12.71 -17.73 3.75
N LEU A 26 -12.89 -17.82 5.07
CA LEU A 26 -13.18 -19.08 5.76
C LEU A 26 -14.65 -19.53 5.61
N GLY A 27 -15.56 -18.62 5.23
CA GLY A 27 -16.97 -18.94 5.01
C GLY A 27 -17.70 -19.37 6.28
N LEU A 28 -17.36 -18.75 7.40
CA LEU A 28 -17.99 -18.98 8.70
C LEU A 28 -19.20 -18.06 8.87
N ARG A 29 -20.15 -18.50 9.68
CA ARG A 29 -21.20 -17.64 10.21
C ARG A 29 -20.69 -16.78 11.36
N PRO A 30 -21.44 -15.74 11.78
CA PRO A 30 -21.06 -14.91 12.93
C PRO A 30 -20.94 -15.68 14.26
N ASP A 31 -21.57 -16.85 14.37
CA ASP A 31 -21.48 -17.75 15.52
C ASP A 31 -20.24 -18.66 15.49
N GLY A 32 -19.40 -18.56 14.45
CA GLY A 32 -18.21 -19.37 14.25
C GLY A 32 -18.46 -20.70 13.54
N THR A 33 -19.71 -21.04 13.20
CA THR A 33 -20.04 -22.31 12.52
C THR A 33 -19.71 -22.28 11.03
N ALA A 34 -19.12 -23.34 10.49
CA ALA A 34 -18.76 -23.40 9.08
C ALA A 34 -19.95 -23.80 8.20
N LEU A 35 -20.25 -22.98 7.18
CA LEU A 35 -21.24 -23.35 6.15
C LEU A 35 -20.70 -24.48 5.27
N PRO A 36 -21.53 -25.44 4.80
CA PRO A 36 -21.07 -26.57 3.99
C PRO A 36 -20.28 -26.17 2.74
N CYS A 37 -20.70 -25.08 2.08
CA CYS A 37 -20.02 -24.46 0.95
C CYS A 37 -20.15 -22.94 1.07
N ALA A 38 -19.04 -22.24 1.27
CA ALA A 38 -19.02 -20.78 1.38
C ALA A 38 -17.62 -20.21 1.13
N SER A 39 -17.55 -18.98 0.61
CA SER A 39 -16.31 -18.23 0.37
C SER A 39 -15.22 -18.99 -0.42
N GLY A 40 -15.64 -19.90 -1.31
CA GLY A 40 -14.75 -20.72 -2.12
C GLY A 40 -14.28 -22.02 -1.46
N LEU A 41 -14.59 -22.26 -0.18
CA LEU A 41 -14.28 -23.50 0.52
C LEU A 41 -15.49 -24.44 0.58
N VAL A 42 -15.21 -25.74 0.44
CA VAL A 42 -16.20 -26.82 0.54
C VAL A 42 -15.75 -27.84 1.59
N GLY A 43 -16.65 -28.20 2.51
CA GLY A 43 -16.34 -29.17 3.56
C GLY A 43 -15.30 -28.64 4.55
N GLN A 44 -14.45 -29.55 5.06
CA GLN A 44 -13.44 -29.29 6.10
C GLN A 44 -13.98 -28.46 7.28
N VAL A 45 -15.21 -28.78 7.72
CA VAL A 45 -15.99 -28.02 8.71
C VAL A 45 -15.17 -27.76 9.98
N LYS A 46 -14.65 -28.82 10.62
CA LYS A 46 -13.86 -28.72 11.85
C LYS A 46 -12.60 -27.86 11.68
N ALA A 47 -11.92 -27.99 10.54
CA ALA A 47 -10.68 -27.26 10.29
C ALA A 47 -10.96 -25.76 10.02
N ARG A 48 -12.08 -25.43 9.37
CA ARG A 48 -12.52 -24.05 9.14
C ARG A 48 -12.98 -23.38 10.42
N GLU A 49 -13.74 -24.09 11.26
CA GLU A 49 -14.15 -23.59 12.58
C GLU A 49 -12.93 -23.34 13.47
N ALA A 50 -11.98 -24.27 13.51
CA ALA A 50 -10.71 -24.08 14.22
C ALA A 50 -9.89 -22.90 13.67
N ALA A 51 -9.88 -22.72 12.34
CA ALA A 51 -9.24 -21.58 11.70
C ALA A 51 -9.92 -20.24 12.06
N GLY A 52 -11.25 -20.23 12.25
CA GLY A 52 -11.97 -19.06 12.75
C GLY A 52 -11.51 -18.66 14.14
N VAL A 53 -11.41 -19.63 15.06
CA VAL A 53 -10.86 -19.39 16.41
C VAL A 53 -9.42 -18.86 16.33
N VAL A 54 -8.61 -19.36 15.40
CA VAL A 54 -7.25 -18.85 15.18
C VAL A 54 -7.27 -17.38 14.72
N VAL A 55 -8.14 -17.01 13.80
CA VAL A 55 -8.31 -15.61 13.35
C VAL A 55 -8.70 -14.71 14.52
N ASP A 56 -9.63 -15.16 15.37
CA ASP A 56 -10.03 -14.41 16.57
C ASP A 56 -8.88 -14.23 17.56
N LEU A 57 -8.06 -15.27 17.75
CA LEU A 57 -6.86 -15.21 18.60
C LEU A 57 -5.79 -14.27 18.03
N ILE A 58 -5.64 -14.21 16.71
CA ILE A 58 -4.73 -13.28 16.03
C ILE A 58 -5.23 -11.84 16.22
N ASN A 59 -6.51 -11.58 15.97
CA ASN A 59 -7.13 -10.27 16.17
C ASN A 59 -7.08 -9.81 17.64
N SER A 60 -7.14 -10.75 18.57
CA SER A 60 -7.00 -10.50 20.01
C SER A 60 -5.55 -10.44 20.51
N CYS A 61 -4.56 -10.52 19.61
CA CYS A 61 -3.12 -10.55 19.94
C CYS A 61 -2.68 -11.68 20.90
N LYS A 62 -3.41 -12.80 20.98
CA LYS A 62 -3.13 -13.95 21.87
C LYS A 62 -2.26 -15.04 21.24
N MET A 63 -1.91 -14.87 19.97
CA MET A 63 -1.14 -15.82 19.17
C MET A 63 0.30 -15.38 18.87
N ILE A 64 0.80 -14.37 19.58
CA ILE A 64 2.17 -13.85 19.41
C ILE A 64 3.21 -14.94 19.70
N GLY A 65 4.19 -15.11 18.79
CA GLY A 65 5.29 -16.05 18.94
C GLY A 65 4.90 -17.54 18.81
N LYS A 66 3.67 -17.84 18.39
CA LYS A 66 3.18 -19.21 18.20
C LYS A 66 3.10 -19.55 16.72
N ALA A 67 3.42 -20.79 16.37
CA ALA A 67 3.26 -21.32 15.02
C ALA A 67 1.95 -22.12 14.90
N LEU A 68 1.29 -22.00 13.74
CA LEU A 68 0.15 -22.83 13.36
C LEU A 68 0.64 -23.96 12.44
N LEU A 69 0.43 -25.21 12.84
CA LEU A 69 0.72 -26.38 12.01
C LEU A 69 -0.58 -26.98 11.49
N LEU A 70 -0.74 -27.02 10.17
CA LEU A 70 -1.84 -27.72 9.49
C LEU A 70 -1.36 -29.08 9.02
N ALA A 71 -1.86 -30.16 9.62
CA ALA A 71 -1.47 -31.52 9.30
C ALA A 71 -2.64 -32.30 8.66
N GLY A 72 -2.31 -33.20 7.73
CA GLY A 72 -3.31 -34.03 7.03
C GLY A 72 -2.77 -34.57 5.70
N ALA A 73 -3.49 -35.53 5.11
CA ALA A 73 -3.13 -36.16 3.84
C ALA A 73 -2.96 -35.15 2.69
N SER A 74 -2.25 -35.52 1.63
CA SER A 74 -2.14 -34.66 0.43
C SER A 74 -3.52 -34.39 -0.17
N GLY A 75 -3.73 -33.19 -0.73
CA GLY A 75 -5.00 -32.82 -1.36
C GLY A 75 -6.16 -32.43 -0.42
N THR A 76 -5.98 -32.44 0.92
CA THR A 76 -7.07 -32.11 1.86
C THR A 76 -7.33 -30.61 2.07
N GLY A 77 -6.74 -29.72 1.25
CA GLY A 77 -6.98 -28.28 1.33
C GLY A 77 -6.22 -27.53 2.44
N LYS A 78 -5.07 -28.04 2.90
CA LYS A 78 -4.25 -27.34 3.92
C LYS A 78 -3.83 -25.93 3.47
N THR A 79 -3.29 -25.82 2.26
CA THR A 79 -2.90 -24.53 1.64
C THR A 79 -4.12 -23.64 1.42
N ALA A 80 -5.26 -24.23 1.05
CA ALA A 80 -6.52 -23.52 0.87
C ALA A 80 -6.99 -22.86 2.17
N ILE A 81 -6.93 -23.57 3.30
CA ILE A 81 -7.28 -23.02 4.62
C ILE A 81 -6.29 -21.92 5.04
N ALA A 82 -4.99 -22.10 4.81
CA ALA A 82 -4.00 -21.07 5.13
C ALA A 82 -4.25 -19.76 4.35
N LEU A 83 -4.58 -19.87 3.07
CA LEU A 83 -4.98 -18.72 2.24
C LEU A 83 -6.29 -18.11 2.72
N ALA A 84 -7.26 -18.92 3.11
CA ALA A 84 -8.53 -18.43 3.66
C ALA A 84 -8.33 -17.64 4.97
N ILE A 85 -7.45 -18.09 5.86
CA ILE A 85 -7.06 -17.34 7.08
C ILE A 85 -6.47 -15.98 6.70
N ALA A 86 -5.58 -15.95 5.70
CA ALA A 86 -4.99 -14.70 5.23
C ALA A 86 -6.04 -13.73 4.67
N GLN A 87 -7.01 -14.22 3.90
CA GLN A 87 -8.12 -13.41 3.38
C GLN A 87 -9.03 -12.90 4.51
N GLU A 88 -9.28 -13.72 5.53
CA GLU A 88 -10.12 -13.35 6.69
C GLU A 88 -9.48 -12.24 7.55
N LEU A 89 -8.15 -12.24 7.68
CA LEU A 89 -7.40 -11.17 8.35
C LEU A 89 -7.45 -9.84 7.56
N GLY A 90 -7.77 -9.92 6.26
CA GLY A 90 -8.02 -8.80 5.38
C GLY A 90 -6.80 -8.34 4.57
N PRO A 91 -7.02 -7.50 3.54
CA PRO A 91 -6.01 -7.14 2.53
C PRO A 91 -4.85 -6.31 3.09
N LYS A 92 -5.01 -5.80 4.32
CA LYS A 92 -4.01 -4.96 4.96
C LYS A 92 -2.96 -5.76 5.74
N VAL A 93 -3.10 -7.08 5.83
CA VAL A 93 -2.13 -7.97 6.47
C VAL A 93 -1.32 -8.66 5.36
N PRO A 94 0.01 -8.48 5.32
CA PRO A 94 0.82 -9.13 4.30
C PRO A 94 0.84 -10.65 4.52
N PHE A 95 0.75 -11.39 3.42
CA PHE A 95 0.83 -12.86 3.42
C PHE A 95 1.82 -13.31 2.36
N CYS A 96 2.87 -14.02 2.78
CA CYS A 96 3.95 -14.48 1.91
C CYS A 96 3.99 -16.01 1.90
N PRO A 97 3.40 -16.68 0.91
CA PRO A 97 3.57 -18.12 0.73
C PRO A 97 5.01 -18.42 0.28
N MET A 98 5.61 -19.46 0.85
CA MET A 98 6.94 -19.95 0.50
C MET A 98 6.90 -21.47 0.35
N ILE A 99 7.63 -21.99 -0.63
CA ILE A 99 7.83 -23.44 -0.78
C ILE A 99 9.10 -23.84 -0.02
N GLY A 100 9.05 -24.91 0.76
CA GLY A 100 10.20 -25.34 1.59
C GLY A 100 11.49 -25.62 0.80
N SER A 101 11.38 -25.99 -0.47
CA SER A 101 12.53 -26.19 -1.37
C SER A 101 13.23 -24.89 -1.75
N GLU A 102 12.53 -23.75 -1.74
CA GLU A 102 13.10 -22.42 -2.06
C GLU A 102 14.14 -21.97 -1.04
N VAL A 103 14.10 -22.53 0.18
CA VAL A 103 15.08 -22.23 1.24
C VAL A 103 16.47 -22.78 0.90
N TYR A 104 16.57 -23.79 0.03
CA TYR A 104 17.83 -24.40 -0.36
C TYR A 104 18.38 -23.73 -1.62
N SER A 105 19.43 -22.93 -1.46
CA SER A 105 20.16 -22.28 -2.54
C SER A 105 21.66 -22.53 -2.43
N SER A 106 22.34 -22.61 -3.57
CA SER A 106 23.81 -22.66 -3.65
C SER A 106 24.46 -21.29 -3.49
N GLU A 107 23.75 -20.21 -3.85
CA GLU A 107 24.27 -18.85 -3.89
C GLU A 107 24.02 -18.09 -2.59
N VAL A 108 22.83 -18.30 -2.01
CA VAL A 108 22.36 -17.54 -0.85
C VAL A 108 22.24 -18.46 0.36
N LYS A 109 22.68 -17.97 1.52
CA LYS A 109 22.55 -18.70 2.78
C LYS A 109 21.07 -18.89 3.13
N LYS A 110 20.73 -20.09 3.64
CA LYS A 110 19.37 -20.44 4.12
C LYS A 110 18.80 -19.41 5.09
N THR A 111 19.64 -18.87 5.98
CA THR A 111 19.25 -17.83 6.95
C THR A 111 18.81 -16.54 6.28
N GLU A 112 19.48 -16.12 5.20
CA GLU A 112 19.14 -14.88 4.49
C GLU A 112 17.81 -15.04 3.76
N ILE A 113 17.58 -16.20 3.14
CA ILE A 113 16.31 -16.51 2.47
C ILE A 113 15.15 -16.48 3.48
N LEU A 114 15.32 -17.10 4.65
CA LEU A 114 14.31 -17.06 5.71
C LEU A 114 14.09 -15.64 6.25
N MET A 115 15.17 -14.89 6.51
CA MET A 115 15.08 -13.52 7.02
C MET A 115 14.39 -12.58 6.02
N ALA A 116 14.66 -12.73 4.72
CA ALA A 116 13.99 -11.98 3.68
C ALA A 116 12.48 -12.26 3.68
N ASN A 117 12.07 -13.52 3.81
CA ASN A 117 10.64 -13.88 3.85
C ASN A 117 9.94 -13.43 5.13
N PHE A 118 10.62 -13.47 6.28
CA PHE A 118 10.09 -12.88 7.51
C PHE A 118 9.89 -11.37 7.37
N ARG A 119 10.86 -10.64 6.80
CA ARG A 119 10.72 -9.20 6.54
C ARG A 119 9.55 -8.90 5.61
N ARG A 120 9.37 -9.67 4.54
CA ARG A 120 8.22 -9.54 3.60
C ARG A 120 6.87 -9.83 4.26
N SER A 121 6.84 -10.67 5.29
CA SER A 121 5.62 -11.06 6.01
C SER A 121 5.24 -10.12 7.15
N ILE A 122 6.04 -9.08 7.43
CA ILE A 122 5.79 -8.11 8.50
C ILE A 122 5.37 -6.78 7.87
N GLY A 123 4.14 -6.35 8.17
CA GLY A 123 3.59 -5.08 7.69
C GLY A 123 3.69 -4.00 8.76
N ILE A 124 4.30 -2.87 8.42
CA ILE A 124 4.31 -1.66 9.26
C ILE A 124 3.36 -0.65 8.63
N ARG A 125 2.43 -0.10 9.41
CA ARG A 125 1.53 0.96 8.95
C ARG A 125 1.92 2.28 9.57
N ILE A 126 2.37 3.21 8.73
CA ILE A 126 2.70 4.57 9.11
C ILE A 126 1.53 5.45 8.68
N LYS A 127 0.99 6.23 9.61
CA LYS A 127 0.02 7.27 9.29
C LYS A 127 0.78 8.59 9.22
N GLU A 128 0.79 9.19 8.04
CA GLU A 128 1.37 10.51 7.82
C GLU A 128 0.23 11.51 7.64
N VAL A 129 0.33 12.67 8.31
CA VAL A 129 -0.61 13.79 8.13
C VAL A 129 0.07 14.78 7.19
N LYS A 130 -0.56 15.05 6.05
CA LYS A 130 -0.07 16.02 5.06
C LYS A 130 -1.04 17.17 4.94
N GLU A 131 -0.50 18.38 4.81
CA GLU A 131 -1.30 19.55 4.47
C GLU A 131 -1.52 19.61 2.96
N VAL A 132 -2.77 19.79 2.58
CA VAL A 132 -3.21 19.76 1.20
C VAL A 132 -4.06 20.98 0.93
N TYR A 133 -3.83 21.61 -0.22
CA TYR A 133 -4.60 22.75 -0.70
C TYR A 133 -5.34 22.35 -1.98
N GLU A 134 -6.66 22.43 -1.94
CA GLU A 134 -7.53 22.18 -3.08
C GLU A 134 -8.39 23.42 -3.35
N GLY A 135 -8.47 23.83 -4.61
CA GLY A 135 -9.31 24.96 -5.00
C GLY A 135 -9.15 25.34 -6.47
N GLU A 136 -10.00 26.25 -6.92
CA GLU A 136 -9.94 26.84 -8.25
C GLU A 136 -8.81 27.88 -8.32
N VAL A 137 -8.01 27.83 -9.38
CA VAL A 137 -6.93 28.78 -9.60
C VAL A 137 -7.50 30.12 -10.03
N SER A 138 -7.38 31.13 -9.16
CA SER A 138 -7.77 32.51 -9.47
C SER A 138 -6.63 33.31 -10.11
N ALA A 139 -5.39 33.08 -9.67
CA ALA A 139 -4.20 33.73 -10.23
C ALA A 139 -2.93 32.90 -10.04
N ILE A 140 -2.04 32.93 -11.04
CA ILE A 140 -0.69 32.38 -10.97
C ILE A 140 0.29 33.50 -11.30
N LYS A 141 1.22 33.81 -10.39
CA LYS A 141 2.22 34.87 -10.56
C LYS A 141 3.62 34.32 -10.25
N PRO A 142 4.45 34.01 -11.26
CA PRO A 142 5.86 33.69 -11.03
C PRO A 142 6.65 34.95 -10.66
N ILE A 143 7.52 34.83 -9.65
CA ILE A 143 8.45 35.90 -9.23
C ILE A 143 9.87 35.47 -9.61
N GLU A 144 10.45 36.20 -10.56
CA GLU A 144 11.82 36.02 -11.02
C GLU A 144 12.78 36.76 -10.07
N SER A 145 13.89 36.10 -9.68
CA SER A 145 15.01 36.78 -9.03
C SER A 145 16.11 37.01 -10.06
N VAL A 146 16.59 38.24 -10.15
CA VAL A 146 17.69 38.60 -11.05
C VAL A 146 19.00 38.45 -10.27
N ASP A 147 19.73 37.36 -10.50
CA ASP A 147 21.10 37.24 -10.03
C ASP A 147 22.01 38.09 -10.93
N MET A 148 22.44 39.23 -10.40
CA MET A 148 23.22 40.25 -11.10
C MET A 148 24.73 39.88 -11.19
N VAL A 149 25.07 38.64 -11.59
CA VAL A 149 26.47 38.19 -11.57
C VAL A 149 26.99 37.66 -12.91
N THR A 150 26.16 37.24 -13.87
CA THR A 150 26.67 36.77 -15.17
C THR A 150 25.83 37.25 -16.34
N THR A 151 26.55 37.70 -17.37
CA THR A 151 26.11 38.34 -18.62
C THR A 151 25.38 37.38 -19.59
N ALA A 152 24.57 36.48 -19.06
CA ALA A 152 23.67 35.60 -19.79
C ALA A 152 22.31 35.64 -19.08
N LEU A 153 21.27 36.11 -19.79
CA LEU A 153 19.88 36.17 -19.33
C LEU A 153 19.34 34.77 -19.02
N GLN A 154 19.71 34.19 -17.89
CA GLN A 154 19.09 32.99 -17.37
C GLN A 154 18.06 33.43 -16.34
N ARG A 155 16.80 33.53 -16.80
CA ARG A 155 15.66 33.89 -15.95
C ARG A 155 15.36 32.71 -15.02
N ASN A 156 15.85 32.78 -13.80
CA ASN A 156 15.55 31.79 -12.77
C ASN A 156 14.33 32.27 -11.96
N ILE A 157 13.28 31.46 -11.95
CA ILE A 157 12.10 31.71 -11.13
C ILE A 157 12.45 31.36 -9.69
N SER A 158 12.24 32.30 -8.77
CA SER A 158 12.58 32.12 -7.35
C SER A 158 11.44 31.46 -6.58
N HIS A 159 10.20 31.89 -6.82
CA HIS A 159 9.00 31.33 -6.20
C HIS A 159 7.77 31.73 -7.02
N VAL A 160 6.68 31.00 -6.87
CA VAL A 160 5.39 31.29 -7.51
C VAL A 160 4.34 31.62 -6.46
N ILE A 161 3.58 32.67 -6.69
CA ILE A 161 2.41 33.02 -5.88
C ILE A 161 1.17 32.50 -6.61
N VAL A 162 0.47 31.57 -6.00
CA VAL A 162 -0.78 31.01 -6.51
C VAL A 162 -1.92 31.40 -5.58
N THR A 163 -2.98 31.99 -6.14
CA THR A 163 -4.21 32.28 -5.40
C THR A 163 -5.24 31.23 -5.74
N LEU A 164 -5.63 30.43 -4.74
CA LEU A 164 -6.68 29.43 -4.82
C LEU A 164 -7.96 29.99 -4.22
N GLN A 165 -9.08 29.66 -4.84
CA GLN A 165 -10.41 30.07 -4.41
C GLN A 165 -11.32 28.86 -4.23
N THR A 166 -12.09 28.87 -3.16
CA THR A 166 -13.18 27.93 -2.89
C THR A 166 -14.49 28.71 -2.80
N THR A 167 -15.61 28.02 -2.61
CA THR A 167 -16.92 28.67 -2.46
C THR A 167 -16.98 29.63 -1.27
N ASN A 168 -16.18 29.38 -0.23
CA ASN A 168 -16.26 30.08 1.04
C ASN A 168 -15.06 31.02 1.26
N ASP A 169 -13.86 30.59 0.85
CA ASP A 169 -12.61 31.30 1.16
C ASP A 169 -11.67 31.37 -0.05
N SER A 170 -10.82 32.40 -0.05
CA SER A 170 -9.70 32.56 -0.99
C SER A 170 -8.39 32.59 -0.21
N LYS A 171 -7.40 31.82 -0.66
CA LYS A 171 -6.09 31.72 -0.02
C LYS A 171 -4.99 31.92 -1.05
N THR A 172 -4.05 32.83 -0.73
CA THR A 172 -2.85 33.05 -1.53
C THR A 172 -1.68 32.27 -0.92
N LEU A 173 -1.07 31.40 -1.72
CA LEU A 173 0.04 30.53 -1.34
C LEU A 173 1.33 30.98 -2.01
N LYS A 174 2.41 31.06 -1.25
CA LYS A 174 3.77 31.25 -1.75
C LYS A 174 4.42 29.87 -1.87
N LEU A 175 4.63 29.44 -3.10
CA LEU A 175 5.10 28.09 -3.45
C LEU A 175 6.48 28.18 -4.09
N ASP A 176 7.26 27.12 -3.95
CA ASP A 176 8.63 27.04 -4.47
C ASP A 176 8.67 26.99 -6.02
N SER A 177 9.82 27.29 -6.61
CA SER A 177 9.99 27.26 -8.07
C SER A 177 9.75 25.87 -8.67
N THR A 178 10.05 24.81 -7.93
CA THR A 178 9.76 23.42 -8.34
C THR A 178 8.28 23.16 -8.63
N ILE A 179 7.39 23.83 -7.91
CA ILE A 179 5.93 23.71 -8.10
C ILE A 179 5.50 24.43 -9.37
N TYR A 180 6.17 25.53 -9.75
CA TYR A 180 5.90 26.23 -11.01
C TYR A 180 6.16 25.32 -12.21
N ASP A 181 7.25 24.56 -12.20
CA ASP A 181 7.56 23.62 -13.27
C ASP A 181 6.47 22.53 -13.41
N GLN A 182 5.90 22.08 -12.29
CA GLN A 182 4.78 21.14 -12.31
C GLN A 182 3.48 21.76 -12.84
N ILE A 183 3.17 23.00 -12.48
CA ILE A 183 2.02 23.76 -13.00
C ILE A 183 2.13 23.90 -14.53
N VAL A 184 3.32 24.21 -15.03
CA VAL A 184 3.59 24.30 -16.47
C VAL A 184 3.47 22.93 -17.14
N LYS A 185 4.00 21.87 -16.53
CA LYS A 185 3.92 20.50 -17.04
C LYS A 185 2.48 19.99 -17.14
N GLU A 186 1.66 20.24 -16.12
CA GLU A 186 0.25 19.87 -16.08
C GLU A 186 -0.66 20.83 -16.87
N ASN A 187 -0.07 21.87 -17.49
CA ASN A 187 -0.78 22.89 -18.29
C ASN A 187 -1.95 23.56 -17.54
N VAL A 188 -1.74 23.83 -16.25
CA VAL A 188 -2.76 24.44 -15.39
C VAL A 188 -3.02 25.89 -15.82
N ARG A 189 -4.30 26.25 -15.91
CA ARG A 189 -4.76 27.60 -16.26
C ARG A 189 -5.61 28.20 -15.14
N VAL A 190 -5.79 29.51 -15.21
CA VAL A 190 -6.76 30.21 -14.36
C VAL A 190 -8.16 29.67 -14.66
N GLY A 191 -8.89 29.29 -13.62
CA GLY A 191 -10.19 28.60 -13.69
C GLY A 191 -10.11 27.08 -13.55
N ASP A 192 -8.91 26.48 -13.53
CA ASP A 192 -8.77 25.05 -13.27
C ASP A 192 -8.84 24.76 -11.76
N ILE A 193 -9.44 23.62 -11.40
CA ILE A 193 -9.40 23.10 -10.03
C ILE A 193 -8.11 22.30 -9.90
N ILE A 194 -7.29 22.64 -8.90
CA ILE A 194 -6.03 21.95 -8.66
C ILE A 194 -5.89 21.48 -7.22
N TYR A 195 -5.14 20.40 -7.09
CA TYR A 195 -4.69 19.81 -5.85
C TYR A 195 -3.18 20.07 -5.68
N ILE A 196 -2.79 20.68 -4.56
CA ILE A 196 -1.40 20.96 -4.21
C ILE A 196 -1.08 20.31 -2.86
N ASP A 197 -0.11 19.40 -2.86
CA ASP A 197 0.50 18.87 -1.63
C ASP A 197 1.66 19.78 -1.21
N SER A 198 1.58 20.35 -0.01
CA SER A 198 2.58 21.32 0.48
C SER A 198 3.93 20.68 0.79
N THR A 199 3.95 19.37 1.09
CA THR A 199 5.15 18.64 1.48
C THR A 199 5.86 18.06 0.26
N SER A 200 5.11 17.45 -0.67
CA SER A 200 5.71 16.82 -1.86
C SER A 200 5.87 17.77 -3.05
N GLY A 201 5.21 18.92 -3.02
CA GLY A 201 5.16 19.84 -4.16
C GLY A 201 4.45 19.26 -5.38
N THR A 202 3.69 18.16 -5.21
CA THR A 202 2.96 17.53 -6.30
C THR A 202 1.70 18.32 -6.62
N VAL A 203 1.55 18.69 -7.89
CA VAL A 203 0.35 19.36 -8.43
C VAL A 203 -0.41 18.38 -9.31
N LYS A 204 -1.73 18.28 -9.09
CA LYS A 204 -2.65 17.54 -9.96
C LYS A 204 -3.84 18.40 -10.34
N ARG A 205 -4.33 18.21 -11.56
CA ARG A 205 -5.57 18.79 -12.08
C ARG A 205 -6.72 17.80 -11.94
#